data_AF-A0A7Y1MVU2-F1
#
_entry.id   AF-A0A7Y1MVU2-F1
#
_cell.length_a   1.000
_cell.length_b   1.000
_cell.length_c   1.000
_cell.angle_alpha   90.00
_cell.angle_beta   90.00
_cell.angle_gamma   90.00
#
_symmetry.space_group_name_H-M   'P 1'
#
loop_
_entity.id
_entity.type
_entity.pdbx_description
1 polymer ?
#
loop_
_entity_poly.entity_id
_entity_poly.type
_entity_poly.pdbx_seq_one_letter_code
_entity_poly.pdbx_strand_id
1 'polypeptide(L)'
;MISILHNEVERLRPAQEELAVQVAEFVAAGGRIEEGPASGYTPKPITYSNQMPPAPKPFVRRKVEATPLPLDKDDIREQARLKLVEHMHQLSATHTQTEAAAALGISRRSLYKHANMNDITFKKPERGGANCNYRRDQMGARDEKNAERIRAFLELGITRRQCCGKLAISHKAFERIITTHNIDYPKAQRGKTSCIA
;
A
#
# COMPACT_ATOMS: atom_id res chain seq x y z
N MET A 1 71.09 -16.38 32.69
CA MET A 1 70.53 -15.30 31.85
C MET A 1 71.64 -14.61 31.04
N ILE A 2 72.51 -15.39 30.39
CA ILE A 2 73.67 -14.92 29.61
C ILE A 2 73.48 -15.22 28.11
N SER A 3 72.52 -16.10 27.77
CA SER A 3 72.32 -16.65 26.43
C SER A 3 71.75 -15.67 25.41
N ILE A 4 70.89 -14.73 25.81
CA ILE A 4 70.25 -13.77 24.88
C ILE A 4 71.31 -12.78 24.36
N LEU A 5 72.13 -12.23 25.25
CA LEU A 5 73.19 -11.28 24.88
C LEU A 5 74.26 -11.93 23.99
N HIS A 6 74.63 -13.19 24.25
CA HIS A 6 75.56 -13.92 23.37
C HIS A 6 74.99 -14.14 21.96
N ASN A 7 73.69 -14.42 21.85
CA ASN A 7 73.04 -14.67 20.56
C ASN A 7 72.92 -13.38 19.72
N GLU A 8 72.62 -12.24 20.35
CA GLU A 8 72.58 -10.94 19.67
C GLU A 8 73.97 -10.50 19.19
N VAL A 9 75.02 -10.73 19.98
CA VAL A 9 76.40 -10.44 19.55
C VAL A 9 76.79 -11.30 18.34
N GLU A 10 76.43 -12.59 18.33
CA GLU A 10 76.68 -13.48 17.19
C GLU A 10 75.91 -13.07 15.93
N ARG A 11 74.65 -12.68 16.09
CA ARG A 11 73.83 -12.18 14.98
C ARG A 11 74.39 -10.89 14.38
N LEU A 12 75.00 -10.02 15.18
CA LEU A 12 75.51 -8.72 14.74
C LEU A 12 76.97 -8.75 14.21
N ARG A 13 77.73 -9.82 14.46
CA ARG A 13 79.10 -10.00 13.92
C ARG A 13 79.23 -9.73 12.42
N PRO A 14 78.42 -10.31 11.52
CA PRO A 14 78.60 -10.09 10.08
C PRO A 14 78.41 -8.62 9.69
N ALA A 15 77.45 -7.93 10.30
CA ALA A 15 77.23 -6.51 10.05
C ALA A 15 78.39 -5.64 10.58
N GLN A 16 79.01 -6.03 11.70
CA GLN A 16 80.21 -5.36 12.20
C GLN A 16 81.43 -5.60 11.30
N GLU A 17 81.59 -6.81 10.77
CA GLU A 17 82.68 -7.15 9.84
C GLU A 17 82.56 -6.37 8.53
N GLU A 18 81.35 -6.27 7.95
CA GLU A 18 81.09 -5.45 6.76
C GLU A 18 81.42 -3.97 6.99
N LEU A 19 81.00 -3.41 8.12
CA LEU A 19 81.31 -2.03 8.47
C LEU A 19 82.82 -1.82 8.68
N ALA A 20 83.51 -2.79 9.29
CA ALA A 20 84.96 -2.72 9.49
C ALA A 20 85.72 -2.69 8.16
N VAL A 21 85.29 -3.47 7.17
CA VAL A 21 85.85 -3.43 5.81
C VAL A 21 85.63 -2.07 5.16
N GLN A 22 84.41 -1.53 5.22
CA GLN A 22 84.09 -0.22 4.65
C GLN A 22 84.88 0.92 5.31
N VAL A 23 85.04 0.88 6.63
CA VAL A 23 85.87 1.85 7.36
C VAL A 23 87.34 1.73 6.96
N ALA A 24 87.86 0.51 6.80
CA ALA A 24 89.23 0.29 6.35
C ALA A 24 89.48 0.81 4.92
N GLU A 25 88.55 0.57 4.00
CA GLU A 25 88.58 1.10 2.63
C GLU A 25 88.54 2.64 2.63
N PHE A 26 87.67 3.24 3.46
CA PHE A 26 87.56 4.69 3.58
C PHE A 26 88.83 5.36 4.11
N VAL A 27 89.47 4.76 5.13
CA VAL A 27 90.74 5.24 5.67
C VAL A 27 91.88 5.03 4.67
N ALA A 28 91.91 3.90 3.95
CA ALA A 28 92.91 3.63 2.91
C ALA A 28 92.80 4.60 1.72
N ALA A 29 91.59 5.05 1.39
CA ALA A 29 91.33 6.08 0.39
C ALA A 29 91.68 7.52 0.87
N GLY A 30 92.18 7.68 2.11
CA GLY A 30 92.60 8.96 2.67
C GLY A 30 91.52 9.72 3.44
N GLY A 31 90.39 9.08 3.76
CA GLY A 31 89.32 9.66 4.57
C GLY A 31 89.75 9.90 6.03
N ARG A 32 89.23 10.98 6.64
CA ARG A 32 89.40 11.28 8.08
C ARG A 32 88.08 11.10 8.79
N ILE A 33 88.09 10.46 9.96
CA ILE A 33 86.91 10.27 10.81
C ILE A 33 87.02 11.27 11.96
N GLU A 34 86.06 12.20 12.05
CA GLU A 34 85.95 13.15 13.16
C GLU A 34 84.89 12.65 14.14
N GLU A 35 85.24 12.54 15.42
CA GLU A 35 84.28 12.23 16.47
C GLU A 35 83.43 13.47 16.76
N GLY A 36 82.13 13.39 16.45
CA GLY A 36 81.18 14.44 16.75
C GLY A 36 80.94 14.61 18.26
N PRO A 37 80.50 15.79 18.72
CA PRO A 37 80.20 16.01 20.13
C PRO A 37 79.11 15.05 20.61
N ALA A 38 79.31 14.45 21.80
CA ALA A 38 78.34 13.55 22.41
C ALA A 38 76.96 14.22 22.46
N SER A 39 75.93 13.54 21.96
CA SER A 39 74.57 14.09 21.94
C SER A 39 74.17 14.40 23.38
N GLY A 40 73.98 15.68 23.69
CA GLY A 40 73.68 16.20 25.03
C GLY A 40 72.28 15.82 25.53
N TYR A 41 71.82 14.60 25.24
CA TYR A 41 70.54 14.08 25.67
C TYR A 41 70.56 13.86 27.18
N THR A 42 69.98 14.82 27.90
CA THR A 42 69.60 14.63 29.30
C THR A 42 68.20 14.02 29.32
N PRO A 43 68.03 12.77 29.79
CA PRO A 43 66.71 12.17 29.90
C PRO A 43 65.85 13.03 30.83
N LYS A 44 64.60 13.29 30.42
CA LYS A 44 63.65 14.04 31.25
C LYS A 44 63.46 13.31 32.59
N PRO A 45 63.48 14.02 33.73
CA PRO A 45 63.21 13.40 35.02
C PRO A 45 61.81 12.80 35.01
N ILE A 46 61.69 11.55 35.49
CA ILE A 46 60.42 10.84 35.57
C ILE A 46 59.58 11.51 36.65
N THR A 47 58.58 12.29 36.26
CA THR A 47 57.58 12.84 37.18
C THR A 47 56.49 11.81 37.43
N TYR A 48 56.44 11.27 38.64
CA TYR A 48 55.33 10.44 39.11
C TYR A 48 54.13 11.35 39.45
N SER A 49 53.26 11.59 38.47
CA SER A 49 51.95 12.20 38.75
C SER A 49 50.99 11.11 39.22
N ASN A 50 50.54 11.19 40.47
CA ASN A 50 49.46 10.34 40.99
C ASN A 50 48.06 10.85 40.57
N GLN A 51 47.98 11.93 39.79
CA GLN A 51 46.71 12.44 39.28
C GLN A 51 46.34 11.70 38.00
N MET A 52 45.25 10.95 38.07
CA MET A 52 44.64 10.32 36.91
C MET A 52 44.25 11.41 35.90
N PRO A 53 44.67 11.31 34.63
CA PRO A 53 44.29 12.30 33.63
C PRO A 53 42.77 12.32 33.51
N PRO A 54 42.16 13.51 33.28
CA PRO A 54 40.72 13.62 33.14
C PRO A 54 40.26 12.70 32.00
N ALA A 55 39.20 11.93 32.26
CA ALA A 55 38.73 10.92 31.32
C ALA A 55 38.52 11.56 29.93
N PRO A 56 39.00 10.92 28.85
CA PRO A 56 38.81 11.44 27.51
C PRO A 56 37.32 11.58 27.23
N LYS A 57 36.92 12.71 26.62
CA LYS A 57 35.53 12.95 26.24
C LYS A 57 35.04 11.78 25.39
N PRO A 58 33.87 11.19 25.68
CA PRO A 58 33.37 10.05 24.93
C PRO A 58 33.18 10.44 23.46
N PHE A 59 33.70 9.63 22.54
CA PHE A 59 33.55 9.84 21.11
C PHE A 59 32.08 9.65 20.72
N VAL A 60 31.35 10.74 20.54
CA VAL A 60 29.97 10.70 20.04
C VAL A 60 30.03 10.47 18.53
N ARG A 61 29.73 9.25 18.08
CA ARG A 61 29.49 8.97 16.66
C ARG A 61 28.27 9.78 16.20
N ARG A 62 28.37 10.57 15.13
CA ARG A 62 27.19 11.15 14.45
C ARG A 62 26.24 10.00 14.14
N LYS A 63 25.02 10.04 14.68
CA LYS A 63 23.95 9.12 14.28
C LYS A 63 23.66 9.40 12.81
N VAL A 64 24.13 8.53 11.92
CA VAL A 64 23.66 8.50 10.53
C VAL A 64 22.18 8.12 10.61
N GLU A 65 21.30 8.93 10.00
CA GLU A 65 19.88 8.59 9.92
C GLU A 65 19.74 7.23 9.26
N ALA A 66 19.22 6.27 10.00
CA ALA A 66 19.01 4.92 9.47
C ALA A 66 17.95 5.01 8.36
N THR A 67 18.24 4.44 7.20
CA THR A 67 17.22 4.23 6.16
C THR A 67 16.05 3.49 6.79
N PRO A 68 14.80 3.95 6.60
CA PRO A 68 13.64 3.29 7.17
C PRO A 68 13.63 1.82 6.74
N LEU A 69 13.35 0.93 7.71
CA LEU A 69 13.22 -0.49 7.43
C LEU A 69 12.14 -0.70 6.35
N PRO A 70 12.34 -1.65 5.43
CA PRO A 70 11.29 -1.99 4.47
C PRO A 70 10.03 -2.38 5.24
N LEU A 71 8.89 -1.81 4.83
CA LEU A 71 7.59 -2.11 5.42
C LEU A 71 7.31 -3.61 5.38
N ASP A 72 6.62 -4.11 6.40
CA ASP A 72 6.20 -5.50 6.43
C ASP A 72 5.29 -5.80 5.23
N LYS A 73 5.37 -7.04 4.73
CA LYS A 73 4.64 -7.44 3.51
C LYS A 73 3.13 -7.24 3.64
N ASP A 74 2.61 -7.36 4.85
CA ASP A 74 1.19 -7.18 5.13
C ASP A 74 0.80 -5.69 5.10
N ASP A 75 1.66 -4.79 5.58
CA ASP A 75 1.45 -3.34 5.48
C ASP A 75 1.39 -2.88 4.02
N ILE A 76 2.25 -3.43 3.16
CA ILE A 76 2.26 -3.11 1.72
C ILE A 76 0.94 -3.53 1.07
N ARG A 77 0.40 -4.71 1.43
CA ARG A 77 -0.86 -5.22 0.90
C ARG A 77 -2.04 -4.38 1.35
N GLU A 78 -2.10 -4.00 2.62
CA GLU A 78 -3.17 -3.16 3.14
C GLU A 78 -3.13 -1.76 2.52
N GLN A 79 -1.94 -1.17 2.36
CA GLN A 79 -1.79 0.11 1.65
C GLN A 79 -2.25 0.01 0.19
N ALA A 80 -1.90 -1.06 -0.52
CA ALA A 80 -2.35 -1.28 -1.89
C ALA A 80 -3.88 -1.43 -1.97
N ARG A 81 -4.48 -2.13 -0.99
CA ARG A 81 -5.92 -2.31 -0.89
C ARG A 81 -6.64 -0.99 -0.61
N LEU A 82 -6.12 -0.16 0.29
CA LEU A 82 -6.68 1.17 0.59
C LEU A 82 -6.63 2.08 -0.64
N LYS A 83 -5.49 2.14 -1.33
CA LYS A 83 -5.36 2.90 -2.59
C LYS A 83 -6.35 2.43 -3.66
N LEU A 84 -6.54 1.13 -3.79
CA LEU A 84 -7.52 0.57 -4.72
C LEU A 84 -8.94 1.03 -4.36
N VAL A 85 -9.31 0.97 -3.08
CA VAL A 85 -10.62 1.40 -2.59
C VAL A 85 -10.84 2.89 -2.82
N GLU A 86 -9.83 3.73 -2.59
CA GLU A 86 -9.88 5.17 -2.89
C GLU A 86 -10.12 5.44 -4.38
N HIS A 87 -9.40 4.75 -5.27
CA HIS A 87 -9.63 4.86 -6.71
C HIS A 87 -11.03 4.36 -7.11
N MET A 88 -11.52 3.29 -6.47
CA MET A 88 -12.89 2.82 -6.68
C MET A 88 -13.92 3.88 -6.29
N HIS A 89 -13.72 4.60 -5.18
CA HIS A 89 -14.60 5.71 -4.79
C HIS A 89 -14.60 6.85 -5.82
N GLN A 90 -13.43 7.22 -6.36
CA GLN A 90 -13.34 8.25 -7.39
C GLN A 90 -14.09 7.85 -8.67
N LEU A 91 -13.97 6.58 -9.07
CA LEU A 91 -14.62 6.04 -10.25
C LEU A 91 -16.11 5.76 -10.04
N SER A 92 -16.56 5.55 -8.81
CA SER A 92 -17.96 5.16 -8.55
C SER A 92 -18.97 6.24 -8.92
N ALA A 93 -18.58 7.51 -8.81
CA ALA A 93 -19.40 8.66 -9.19
C ALA A 93 -19.56 8.81 -10.72
N THR A 94 -18.53 8.45 -11.48
CA THR A 94 -18.41 8.78 -12.91
C THR A 94 -18.68 7.59 -13.81
N HIS A 95 -18.18 6.40 -13.44
CA HIS A 95 -18.14 5.22 -14.29
C HIS A 95 -19.14 4.15 -13.86
N THR A 96 -19.55 3.35 -14.83
CA THR A 96 -20.25 2.09 -14.56
C THR A 96 -19.27 1.02 -14.07
N GLN A 97 -19.78 -0.04 -13.44
CA GLN A 97 -18.93 -1.14 -12.93
C GLN A 97 -18.04 -1.78 -14.01
N THR A 98 -18.53 -1.86 -15.25
CA THR A 98 -17.78 -2.39 -16.40
C THR A 98 -16.62 -1.50 -16.77
N GLU A 99 -16.85 -0.20 -16.82
CA GLU A 99 -15.83 0.78 -17.20
C GLU A 99 -14.81 0.96 -16.07
N ALA A 100 -15.26 1.00 -14.82
CA ALA A 100 -14.38 1.05 -13.65
C ALA A 100 -13.47 -0.19 -13.57
N ALA A 101 -13.98 -1.38 -13.90
CA ALA A 101 -13.17 -2.59 -13.95
C ALA A 101 -12.09 -2.54 -15.04
N ALA A 102 -12.45 -2.01 -16.22
CA ALA A 102 -11.51 -1.82 -17.31
C ALA A 102 -10.44 -0.76 -16.97
N ALA A 103 -10.84 0.35 -16.35
CA ALA A 103 -9.94 1.44 -15.94
C ALA A 103 -8.92 0.99 -14.87
N LEU A 104 -9.35 0.17 -13.91
CA LEU A 104 -8.48 -0.36 -12.85
C LEU A 104 -7.66 -1.58 -13.30
N GLY A 105 -7.98 -2.18 -14.45
CA GLY A 105 -7.34 -3.42 -14.92
C GLY A 105 -7.68 -4.65 -14.06
N ILE A 106 -8.78 -4.62 -13.32
CA ILE A 106 -9.19 -5.68 -12.39
C ILE A 106 -10.42 -6.42 -12.94
N SER A 107 -10.56 -7.71 -12.64
CA SER A 107 -11.76 -8.45 -12.99
C SER A 107 -13.02 -7.84 -12.34
N ARG A 108 -14.14 -7.82 -13.08
CA ARG A 108 -15.44 -7.36 -12.55
C ARG A 108 -15.84 -8.02 -11.24
N ARG A 109 -15.52 -9.32 -11.06
CA ARG A 109 -15.85 -10.08 -9.85
C ARG A 109 -15.06 -9.57 -8.64
N SER A 110 -13.77 -9.28 -8.81
CA SER A 110 -12.95 -8.73 -7.73
C SER A 110 -13.40 -7.31 -7.39
N LEU A 111 -13.68 -6.47 -8.39
CA LEU A 111 -14.24 -5.15 -8.18
C LEU A 111 -15.56 -5.23 -7.37
N TYR A 112 -16.47 -6.15 -7.72
CA TYR A 112 -17.71 -6.34 -6.97
C TYR A 112 -17.47 -6.76 -5.51
N LYS A 113 -16.51 -7.66 -5.26
CA LYS A 113 -16.14 -8.08 -3.90
C LYS A 113 -15.65 -6.89 -3.07
N HIS A 114 -14.74 -6.08 -3.62
CA HIS A 114 -14.22 -4.90 -2.93
C HIS A 114 -15.28 -3.81 -2.77
N ALA A 115 -16.17 -3.63 -3.74
CA ALA A 115 -17.25 -2.67 -3.68
C ALA A 115 -18.23 -3.00 -2.55
N ASN A 116 -18.68 -4.26 -2.49
CA ASN A 116 -19.61 -4.71 -1.44
C ASN A 116 -19.00 -4.67 -0.04
N MET A 117 -17.70 -4.91 0.09
CA MET A 117 -17.03 -4.90 1.40
C MET A 117 -16.83 -3.48 1.95
N ASN A 118 -16.88 -2.46 1.09
CA ASN A 118 -16.70 -1.05 1.46
C ASN A 118 -17.94 -0.21 1.12
N ASP A 119 -19.10 -0.84 0.90
CA ASP A 119 -20.39 -0.21 0.56
C ASP A 119 -20.33 0.82 -0.60
N ILE A 120 -19.48 0.56 -1.60
CA ILE A 120 -19.31 1.44 -2.76
C ILE A 120 -20.36 1.11 -3.82
N THR A 121 -21.16 2.11 -4.18
CA THR A 121 -22.16 1.99 -5.24
C THR A 121 -21.72 2.75 -6.50
N PHE A 122 -21.75 2.04 -7.64
CA PHE A 122 -21.35 2.58 -8.96
C PHE A 122 -22.56 3.06 -9.77
N LYS A 123 -22.31 3.92 -10.76
CA LYS A 123 -23.32 4.31 -11.75
C LYS A 123 -23.90 3.07 -12.44
N LYS A 124 -25.23 3.04 -12.58
CA LYS A 124 -25.93 1.97 -13.32
C LYS A 124 -25.69 2.12 -14.83
N PRO A 125 -25.51 1.01 -15.57
CA PRO A 125 -25.37 1.09 -17.02
C PRO A 125 -26.66 1.60 -17.66
N GLU A 126 -26.51 2.52 -18.62
CA GLU A 126 -27.62 3.11 -19.36
C GLU A 126 -28.27 2.09 -20.32
N ARG A 127 -27.46 1.20 -20.92
CA ARG A 127 -27.91 0.18 -21.88
C ARG A 127 -27.34 -1.20 -21.54
N GLY A 128 -28.12 -2.26 -21.78
CA GLY A 128 -27.59 -3.64 -21.85
C GLY A 128 -27.64 -4.49 -20.59
N GLY A 129 -28.68 -4.39 -19.76
CA GLY A 129 -28.88 -5.32 -18.64
C GLY A 129 -30.31 -5.36 -18.11
N ALA A 130 -30.65 -6.38 -17.32
CA ALA A 130 -31.97 -6.50 -16.69
C ALA A 130 -32.33 -5.29 -15.81
N ASN A 131 -31.32 -4.59 -15.27
CA ASN A 131 -31.46 -3.44 -14.38
C ASN A 131 -31.09 -2.09 -15.01
N CYS A 132 -31.05 -1.98 -16.35
CA CYS A 132 -30.75 -0.71 -16.99
C CYS A 132 -31.87 0.32 -16.75
N ASN A 133 -31.49 1.61 -16.71
CA ASN A 133 -32.43 2.70 -16.48
C ASN A 133 -33.45 2.79 -17.62
N TYR A 134 -33.01 2.66 -18.87
CA TYR A 134 -33.91 2.65 -20.04
C TYR A 134 -35.05 1.64 -19.93
N ARG A 135 -34.80 0.42 -19.45
CA ARG A 135 -35.85 -0.59 -19.26
C ARG A 135 -36.81 -0.19 -18.13
N ARG A 136 -36.30 0.40 -17.05
CA ARG A 136 -37.15 0.90 -15.95
C ARG A 136 -38.05 2.03 -16.43
N ASP A 137 -37.50 2.97 -17.19
CA ASP A 137 -38.24 4.14 -17.69
C ASP A 137 -39.32 3.70 -18.71
N GLN A 138 -38.98 2.76 -19.60
CA GLN A 138 -39.94 2.15 -20.52
C GLN A 138 -41.05 1.37 -19.79
N MET A 139 -40.73 0.71 -18.67
CA MET A 139 -41.74 0.06 -17.83
C MET A 139 -42.62 1.10 -17.14
N GLY A 140 -42.07 2.23 -16.68
CA GLY A 140 -42.83 3.35 -16.12
C GLY A 140 -43.84 3.94 -17.10
N ALA A 141 -43.40 4.25 -18.32
CA ALA A 141 -44.29 4.76 -19.37
C ALA A 141 -45.40 3.77 -19.78
N ARG A 142 -45.15 2.46 -19.67
CA ARG A 142 -46.19 1.44 -19.87
C ARG A 142 -47.14 1.37 -18.67
N ASP A 143 -46.60 1.45 -17.46
CA ASP A 143 -47.36 1.43 -16.21
C ASP A 143 -48.31 2.62 -16.12
N GLU A 144 -47.91 3.82 -16.57
CA GLU A 144 -48.77 5.01 -16.68
C GLU A 144 -49.98 4.78 -17.59
N LYS A 145 -49.75 4.29 -18.82
CA LYS A 145 -50.83 3.96 -19.76
C LYS A 145 -51.76 2.87 -19.20
N ASN A 146 -51.20 1.94 -18.45
CA ASN A 146 -51.99 0.90 -17.80
C ASN A 146 -52.80 1.47 -16.63
N ALA A 147 -52.27 2.43 -15.88
CA ALA A 147 -52.99 3.09 -14.79
C ALA A 147 -54.24 3.83 -15.29
N GLU A 148 -54.14 4.54 -16.42
CA GLU A 148 -55.29 5.18 -17.07
C GLU A 148 -56.37 4.15 -17.46
N ARG A 149 -55.95 3.04 -18.08
CA ARG A 149 -56.87 1.95 -18.44
C ARG A 149 -57.49 1.27 -17.22
N ILE A 150 -56.73 1.10 -16.14
CA ILE A 150 -57.23 0.52 -14.89
C ILE A 150 -58.30 1.42 -14.27
N ARG A 151 -58.13 2.75 -14.32
CA ARG A 151 -59.17 3.70 -13.88
C ARG A 151 -60.43 3.60 -14.75
N ALA A 152 -60.28 3.55 -16.06
CA ALA A 152 -61.42 3.34 -16.97
C ALA A 152 -62.15 2.01 -16.69
N PHE A 153 -61.41 0.94 -16.41
CA PHE A 153 -62.01 -0.35 -16.06
C PHE A 153 -62.64 -0.39 -14.67
N LEU A 154 -62.17 0.45 -13.74
CA LEU A 154 -62.79 0.63 -12.43
C LEU A 154 -64.17 1.30 -12.57
N GLU A 155 -64.27 2.33 -13.40
CA GLU A 155 -65.55 3.00 -13.72
C GLU A 155 -66.55 2.04 -14.38
N LEU A 156 -66.06 1.12 -15.20
CA LEU A 156 -66.87 0.07 -15.83
C LEU A 156 -67.20 -1.11 -14.89
N GLY A 157 -66.79 -1.09 -13.62
CA GLY A 157 -67.12 -2.12 -12.63
C GLY A 157 -66.43 -3.47 -12.84
N ILE A 158 -65.37 -3.53 -13.67
CA ILE A 158 -64.71 -4.79 -14.02
C ILE A 158 -63.94 -5.38 -12.84
N THR A 159 -63.93 -6.70 -12.68
CA THR A 159 -63.17 -7.36 -11.61
C THR A 159 -61.66 -7.29 -11.86
N ARG A 160 -60.84 -7.32 -10.78
CA ARG A 160 -59.36 -7.36 -10.89
C ARG A 160 -58.85 -8.46 -11.82
N ARG A 161 -59.46 -9.66 -11.78
CA ARG A 161 -59.04 -10.81 -12.60
C ARG A 161 -59.31 -10.55 -14.09
N GLN A 162 -60.48 -10.01 -14.41
CA GLN A 162 -60.82 -9.64 -15.78
C GLN A 162 -59.94 -8.50 -16.28
N CYS A 163 -59.66 -7.50 -15.43
CA CYS A 163 -58.75 -6.40 -15.74
C CYS A 163 -57.33 -6.91 -16.08
N CYS A 164 -56.76 -7.81 -15.25
CA CYS A 164 -55.48 -8.45 -15.54
C CYS A 164 -55.48 -9.20 -16.89
N GLY A 165 -56.57 -9.93 -17.19
CA GLY A 165 -56.72 -10.66 -18.44
C GLY A 165 -56.84 -9.75 -19.66
N LYS A 166 -57.62 -8.67 -19.56
CA LYS A 166 -57.82 -7.68 -20.63
C LYS A 166 -56.55 -6.86 -20.92
N LEU A 167 -55.77 -6.55 -19.90
CA LEU A 167 -54.50 -5.83 -20.05
C LEU A 167 -53.32 -6.76 -20.37
N ALA A 168 -53.49 -8.09 -20.30
CA ALA A 168 -52.43 -9.09 -20.40
C ALA A 168 -51.25 -8.82 -19.44
N ILE A 169 -51.56 -8.44 -18.20
CA ILE A 169 -50.58 -8.12 -17.15
C ILE A 169 -50.66 -9.17 -16.03
N SER A 170 -49.52 -9.50 -15.44
CA SER A 170 -49.47 -10.38 -14.26
C SER A 170 -50.03 -9.70 -13.01
N HIS A 171 -50.59 -10.48 -12.08
CA HIS A 171 -51.15 -9.95 -10.83
C HIS A 171 -50.15 -9.07 -10.05
N LYS A 172 -48.88 -9.47 -9.98
CA LYS A 172 -47.82 -8.71 -9.29
C LYS A 172 -47.58 -7.33 -9.94
N ALA A 173 -47.61 -7.26 -11.27
CA ALA A 173 -47.45 -5.99 -11.98
C ALA A 173 -48.69 -5.10 -11.80
N PHE A 174 -49.89 -5.69 -11.79
CA PHE A 174 -51.13 -4.97 -11.48
C PHE A 174 -51.13 -4.36 -10.07
N GLU A 175 -50.73 -5.13 -9.04
CA GLU A 175 -50.60 -4.61 -7.67
C GLU A 175 -49.55 -3.50 -7.58
N ARG A 176 -48.40 -3.66 -8.25
CA ARG A 176 -47.38 -2.60 -8.33
C ARG A 176 -47.98 -1.30 -8.89
N ILE A 177 -48.66 -1.36 -10.04
CA ILE A 177 -49.23 -0.17 -10.70
C ILE A 177 -50.25 0.52 -9.78
N ILE A 178 -51.15 -0.24 -9.15
CA ILE A 178 -52.11 0.29 -8.18
C ILE A 178 -51.40 1.01 -7.03
N THR A 179 -50.39 0.39 -6.42
CA THR A 179 -49.64 1.00 -5.31
C THR A 179 -48.86 2.24 -5.74
N THR A 180 -48.26 2.24 -6.93
CA THR A 180 -47.48 3.38 -7.44
C THR A 180 -48.37 4.57 -7.82
N HIS A 181 -49.57 4.32 -8.36
CA HIS A 181 -50.50 5.37 -8.81
C HIS A 181 -51.64 5.66 -7.81
N ASN A 182 -51.58 5.09 -6.61
CA ASN A 182 -52.58 5.23 -5.53
C ASN A 182 -54.03 5.03 -6.00
N ILE A 183 -54.27 3.96 -6.77
CA ILE A 183 -55.62 3.62 -7.25
C ILE A 183 -56.27 2.65 -6.26
N ASP A 184 -57.33 3.04 -5.57
CA ASP A 184 -58.07 2.11 -4.71
C ASP A 184 -58.99 1.22 -5.54
N TYR A 185 -58.50 0.03 -5.90
CA TYR A 185 -59.28 -0.97 -6.62
C TYR A 185 -59.88 -1.98 -5.62
N PRO A 186 -61.16 -2.33 -5.66
CA PRO A 186 -61.74 -3.27 -4.70
C PRO A 186 -61.08 -4.65 -4.78
N LYS A 187 -60.70 -5.23 -3.63
CA LYS A 187 -60.16 -6.60 -3.53
C LYS A 187 -61.31 -7.59 -3.31
N ALA A 188 -61.31 -8.69 -4.06
CA ALA A 188 -62.25 -9.77 -3.83
C ALA A 188 -62.00 -10.37 -2.43
N GLN A 189 -62.98 -10.25 -1.54
CA GLN A 189 -62.95 -10.91 -0.24
C GLN A 189 -63.40 -12.37 -0.39
N ARG A 190 -62.72 -13.29 0.30
CA ARG A 190 -63.14 -14.71 0.35
C ARG A 190 -64.59 -14.77 0.85
N GLY A 191 -65.47 -15.44 0.09
CA GLY A 191 -66.87 -15.66 0.47
C GLY A 191 -67.87 -14.62 -0.03
N LYS A 192 -67.45 -13.60 -0.80
CA LYS A 192 -68.37 -12.66 -1.48
C LYS A 192 -68.04 -12.59 -2.97
N THR A 193 -69.04 -12.69 -3.83
CA THR A 193 -68.89 -12.42 -5.27
C THR A 193 -68.48 -10.96 -5.43
N SER A 194 -67.22 -10.74 -5.77
CA SER A 194 -66.73 -9.37 -6.02
C SER A 194 -67.26 -8.88 -7.36
N CYS A 195 -67.92 -7.72 -7.31
CA CYS A 195 -68.47 -6.94 -8.43
C CYS A 195 -69.85 -7.43 -8.91
N ILE A 196 -70.85 -6.54 -8.83
CA ILE A 196 -72.11 -6.65 -9.58
C ILE A 196 -71.72 -6.39 -11.05
N ALA A 197 -72.05 -7.34 -11.92
CA ALA A 197 -71.80 -7.25 -13.36
C ALA A 197 -72.65 -6.15 -14.01
#